data_AF-A0A7V9ZZT0-F1
#
_entry.id   AF-A0A7V9ZZT0-F1
#
_cell.length_a   1.000
_cell.length_b   1.000
_cell.length_c   1.000
_cell.angle_alpha   90.00
_cell.angle_beta   90.00
_cell.angle_gamma   90.00
#
_symmetry.space_group_name_H-M   'P 1'
#
loop_
_entity.id
_entity.type
_entity.pdbx_description
1 polymer ?
#
loop_
_entity_poly.entity_id
_entity_poly.type
_entity_poly.pdbx_seq_one_letter_code
_entity_poly.pdbx_strand_id
1 'polypeptide(L)'
;FPFQYALAKYNLGLAYAGLGGAKNLRRALACFEDAIATLDTRLHAAAWRQAYASLEQTEKELESMAPGLQRADHFAALVSGSRREDRTGLVRERLLRLLALPDPSRRSALAELALASARLDGARARAVMEAELGALMELPNEHLEVALRARLDAHGRLPDAEREEADRALDGAIGEALQGPQRIFVRDFLYSLDWERP
;
A
#
# COMPACT_ATOMS: atom_id res chain seq x y z
N PHE A 1 -16.64 11.72 -12.81
CA PHE A 1 -17.26 12.53 -11.75
C PHE A 1 -16.56 12.27 -10.40
N PRO A 2 -15.48 13.00 -10.07
CA PRO A 2 -14.66 12.74 -8.86
C PRO A 2 -15.42 12.84 -7.53
N PHE A 3 -16.31 13.83 -7.39
CA PHE A 3 -17.09 14.02 -6.16
C PHE A 3 -18.01 12.84 -5.84
N GLN A 4 -18.72 12.30 -6.85
CA GLN A 4 -19.61 11.15 -6.65
C GLN A 4 -18.85 9.88 -6.28
N TYR A 5 -17.67 9.68 -6.88
CA TYR A 5 -16.77 8.59 -6.49
C TYR A 5 -16.32 8.73 -5.02
N ALA A 6 -15.94 9.94 -4.59
CA ALA A 6 -15.54 10.19 -3.21
C ALA A 6 -16.68 9.91 -2.21
N LEU A 7 -17.91 10.32 -2.53
CA LEU A 7 -19.08 10.01 -1.71
C LEU A 7 -19.39 8.51 -1.66
N ALA A 8 -19.25 7.80 -2.79
CA ALA A 8 -19.42 6.36 -2.83
C ALA A 8 -18.38 5.64 -1.94
N LYS A 9 -17.11 6.04 -2.02
CA LYS A 9 -16.03 5.53 -1.14
C LYS A 9 -16.30 5.86 0.32
N TYR A 10 -16.73 7.09 0.64
CA TYR A 10 -17.10 7.46 1.99
C TYR A 10 -18.23 6.59 2.56
N ASN A 11 -19.32 6.41 1.80
CA ASN A 11 -20.44 5.57 2.23
C ASN A 11 -20.05 4.09 2.37
N LEU A 12 -19.20 3.57 1.48
CA LEU A 12 -18.65 2.22 1.60
C LEU A 12 -17.78 2.09 2.86
N GLY A 13 -17.01 3.13 3.19
CA GLY A 13 -16.24 3.20 4.43
C GLY A 13 -17.13 3.13 5.68
N LEU A 14 -18.22 3.91 5.70
CA LEU A 14 -19.21 3.84 6.77
C LEU A 14 -19.83 2.45 6.92
N ALA A 15 -20.17 1.80 5.79
CA ALA A 15 -20.72 0.45 5.81
C ALA A 15 -19.74 -0.56 6.41
N TYR A 16 -18.46 -0.50 6.04
CA TYR A 16 -17.43 -1.36 6.63
C TYR A 16 -17.19 -1.04 8.12
N ALA A 17 -17.15 0.23 8.51
CA ALA A 17 -16.99 0.62 9.91
C ALA A 17 -18.16 0.09 10.77
N GLY A 18 -19.38 0.19 10.26
CA GLY A 18 -20.59 -0.33 10.94
C GLY A 18 -20.60 -1.85 11.10
N LEU A 19 -19.94 -2.61 10.20
CA LEU A 19 -19.75 -4.05 10.37
C LEU A 19 -18.73 -4.39 11.48
N GLY A 20 -17.86 -3.44 11.82
CA GLY A 20 -16.88 -3.58 12.90
C GLY A 20 -15.81 -4.66 12.67
N GLY A 21 -14.91 -4.77 13.65
CA GLY A 21 -13.80 -5.72 13.64
C GLY A 21 -12.64 -5.29 12.74
N ALA A 22 -11.42 -5.67 13.13
CA ALA A 22 -10.19 -5.18 12.51
C ALA A 22 -10.14 -5.32 10.98
N LYS A 23 -10.69 -6.40 10.41
CA LYS A 23 -10.72 -6.60 8.96
C LYS A 23 -11.56 -5.54 8.25
N ASN A 24 -12.77 -5.26 8.74
CA ASN A 24 -13.65 -4.28 8.10
C ASN A 24 -13.19 -2.87 8.41
N LEU A 25 -12.69 -2.60 9.62
CA LEU A 25 -12.12 -1.30 9.95
C LEU A 25 -10.93 -0.93 9.05
N ARG A 26 -10.06 -1.88 8.69
CA ARG A 26 -8.99 -1.61 7.69
C ARG A 26 -9.54 -1.28 6.30
N ARG A 27 -10.64 -1.92 5.89
CA ARG A 27 -11.34 -1.56 4.63
C ARG A 27 -11.96 -0.17 4.73
N ALA A 28 -12.58 0.15 5.87
CA ALA A 28 -13.14 1.47 6.12
C ALA A 28 -12.06 2.55 6.03
N LEU A 29 -10.91 2.31 6.68
CA LEU A 29 -9.74 3.19 6.65
C LEU A 29 -9.30 3.46 5.20
N ALA A 30 -9.09 2.41 4.39
CA ALA A 30 -8.71 2.56 2.99
C ALA A 30 -9.77 3.34 2.18
N CYS A 31 -11.06 3.08 2.40
CA CYS A 31 -12.13 3.81 1.72
C CYS A 31 -12.17 5.29 2.09
N PHE A 32 -11.97 5.63 3.37
CA PHE A 32 -11.93 7.02 3.80
C PHE A 32 -10.71 7.75 3.26
N GLU A 33 -9.55 7.08 3.20
CA GLU A 33 -8.35 7.62 2.54
C GLU A 33 -8.57 7.92 1.06
N ASP A 34 -9.27 7.04 0.33
CA ASP A 34 -9.65 7.27 -1.07
C ASP A 34 -10.57 8.50 -1.22
N ALA A 35 -11.55 8.61 -0.33
CA ALA A 35 -12.50 9.71 -0.34
C ALA A 35 -11.80 11.05 -0.09
N ILE A 36 -11.00 11.17 0.98
CA ILE A 36 -10.31 12.43 1.31
C ILE A 36 -9.29 12.84 0.25
N ALA A 37 -8.64 11.88 -0.42
CA ALA A 37 -7.68 12.17 -1.48
C ALA A 37 -8.36 12.66 -2.77
N THR A 38 -9.62 12.28 -3.00
CA THR A 38 -10.37 12.69 -4.19
C THR A 38 -11.11 14.02 -4.00
N LEU A 39 -11.45 14.37 -2.75
CA LEU A 39 -12.20 15.59 -2.44
C LEU A 39 -11.32 16.84 -2.59
N ASP A 40 -11.69 17.73 -3.53
CA ASP A 40 -11.12 19.10 -3.58
C ASP A 40 -11.58 19.88 -2.34
N THR A 41 -10.65 20.22 -1.45
CA THR A 41 -10.92 20.90 -0.18
C THR A 41 -11.47 22.32 -0.35
N ARG A 42 -11.23 22.97 -1.51
CA ARG A 42 -11.75 24.31 -1.80
C ARG A 42 -13.24 24.28 -2.14
N LEU A 43 -13.71 23.16 -2.68
CA LEU A 43 -15.10 22.97 -3.13
C LEU A 43 -15.92 22.10 -2.18
N HIS A 44 -15.28 21.15 -1.49
CA HIS A 44 -15.94 20.09 -0.73
C HIS A 44 -15.47 20.03 0.73
N ALA A 45 -15.07 21.17 1.32
CA ALA A 45 -14.52 21.24 2.68
C ALA A 45 -15.36 20.50 3.74
N ALA A 46 -16.70 20.60 3.67
CA ALA A 46 -17.59 19.93 4.62
C ALA A 46 -17.51 18.39 4.50
N ALA A 47 -17.60 17.87 3.26
CA ALA A 47 -17.47 16.44 3.01
C ALA A 47 -16.08 15.91 3.38
N TRP A 48 -15.03 16.69 3.09
CA TRP A 48 -13.66 16.34 3.47
C TRP A 48 -13.53 16.22 4.99
N ARG A 49 -14.01 17.20 5.75
CA ARG A 49 -13.97 17.16 7.23
C ARG A 49 -14.73 15.97 7.80
N GLN A 50 -15.87 15.63 7.21
CA GLN A 50 -16.66 14.49 7.65
C GLN A 50 -15.96 13.15 7.37
N ALA A 51 -15.40 12.99 6.18
CA ALA A 51 -14.61 11.81 5.83
C ALA A 51 -13.35 11.68 6.69
N TYR A 52 -12.67 12.80 6.96
CA TYR A 52 -11.49 12.83 7.81
C TYR A 52 -11.83 12.48 9.27
N ALA A 53 -12.92 13.01 9.83
CA ALA A 53 -13.37 12.63 11.18
C ALA A 53 -13.71 11.13 11.29
N SER A 54 -14.31 10.56 10.25
CA SER A 54 -14.61 9.12 10.20
C SER A 54 -13.34 8.27 10.10
N LEU A 55 -12.35 8.77 9.37
CA LEU A 55 -11.02 8.18 9.32
C LEU A 55 -10.37 8.18 10.70
N GLU A 56 -10.29 9.32 11.39
CA GLU A 56 -9.68 9.43 12.72
C GLU A 56 -10.37 8.52 13.75
N GLN A 57 -11.70 8.41 13.66
CA GLN A 57 -12.46 7.50 14.53
C GLN A 57 -12.10 6.03 14.27
N THR A 58 -12.01 5.65 12.99
CA THR A 58 -11.58 4.30 12.58
C THR A 58 -10.16 3.99 13.05
N GLU A 59 -9.26 4.97 13.00
CA GLU A 59 -7.89 4.82 13.51
C GLU A 59 -7.86 4.60 15.01
N LYS A 60 -8.63 5.35 15.80
CA LYS A 60 -8.72 5.15 17.26
C LYS A 60 -9.23 3.75 17.61
N GLU A 61 -10.22 3.27 16.87
CA GLU A 61 -10.73 1.90 17.06
C GLU A 61 -9.68 0.86 16.70
N LEU A 62 -8.99 1.02 15.57
CA LEU A 62 -7.89 0.12 15.20
C LEU A 62 -6.74 0.15 16.20
N GLU A 63 -6.35 1.32 16.70
CA GLU A 63 -5.32 1.49 17.73
C GLU A 63 -5.70 0.74 19.01
N SER A 64 -6.98 0.75 19.40
CA SER A 64 -7.45 -0.02 20.56
C SER A 64 -7.32 -1.54 20.38
N MET A 65 -7.40 -2.03 19.13
CA MET A 65 -7.34 -3.45 18.80
C MET A 65 -5.91 -3.94 18.51
N ALA A 66 -5.08 -3.07 17.94
CA ALA A 66 -3.71 -3.36 17.52
C ALA A 66 -2.83 -2.11 17.73
N PRO A 67 -2.39 -1.86 18.97
CA PRO A 67 -1.67 -0.64 19.32
C PRO A 67 -0.34 -0.51 18.57
N GLY A 68 -0.02 0.73 18.17
CA GLY A 68 1.25 1.09 17.54
C GLY A 68 1.36 0.76 16.05
N LEU A 69 0.31 0.23 15.42
CA LEU A 69 0.27 0.04 13.97
C LEU A 69 -0.09 1.35 13.26
N GLN A 70 0.61 1.64 12.16
CA GLN A 70 0.33 2.81 11.32
C GLN A 70 -0.64 2.44 10.19
N ARG A 71 -1.13 3.47 9.47
CA ARG A 71 -1.99 3.29 8.28
C ARG A 71 -1.38 2.35 7.26
N ALA A 72 -0.06 2.42 7.04
CA ALA A 72 0.66 1.54 6.13
C ALA A 72 0.60 0.08 6.58
N ASP A 73 0.78 -0.21 7.87
CA ASP A 73 0.68 -1.56 8.44
C ASP A 73 -0.74 -2.13 8.31
N HIS A 74 -1.75 -1.30 8.57
CA HIS A 74 -3.15 -1.66 8.36
C HIS A 74 -3.48 -1.95 6.91
N PHE A 75 -2.93 -1.17 5.97
CA PHE A 75 -3.09 -1.41 4.55
C PHE A 75 -2.38 -2.71 4.11
N ALA A 76 -1.15 -2.94 4.54
CA ALA A 76 -0.41 -4.17 4.26
C ALA A 76 -1.17 -5.41 4.78
N ALA A 77 -1.68 -5.35 6.01
CA ALA A 77 -2.52 -6.41 6.59
C ALA A 77 -3.86 -6.61 5.86
N LEU A 78 -4.46 -5.53 5.35
CA LEU A 78 -5.67 -5.60 4.51
C LEU A 78 -5.38 -6.36 3.21
N VAL A 79 -4.33 -5.98 2.50
CA VAL A 79 -3.97 -6.59 1.21
C VAL A 79 -3.59 -8.05 1.41
N SER A 80 -2.76 -8.37 2.40
CA SER A 80 -2.35 -9.76 2.66
C SER A 80 -3.57 -10.66 2.99
N GLY A 81 -4.55 -10.13 3.72
CA GLY A 81 -5.79 -10.84 4.08
C GLY A 81 -6.91 -10.81 3.03
N SER A 82 -6.71 -10.13 1.90
CA SER A 82 -7.68 -10.05 0.80
C SER A 82 -7.50 -11.17 -0.22
N ARG A 83 -8.54 -11.44 -1.01
CA ARG A 83 -8.47 -12.42 -2.10
C ARG A 83 -7.53 -11.92 -3.19
N ARG A 84 -6.86 -12.84 -3.89
CA ARG A 84 -5.88 -12.50 -4.93
C ARG A 84 -6.46 -11.56 -6.00
N GLU A 85 -7.71 -11.82 -6.41
CA GLU A 85 -8.45 -11.00 -7.38
C GLU A 85 -8.68 -9.54 -6.93
N ASP A 86 -8.76 -9.30 -5.61
CA ASP A 86 -9.03 -7.97 -5.05
C ASP A 86 -7.75 -7.16 -4.78
N ARG A 87 -6.62 -7.85 -4.55
CA ARG A 87 -5.36 -7.22 -4.05
C ARG A 87 -4.82 -6.18 -5.01
N THR A 88 -4.70 -6.50 -6.29
CA THR A 88 -4.12 -5.60 -7.28
C THR A 88 -4.92 -4.30 -7.41
N GLY A 89 -6.26 -4.38 -7.29
CA GLY A 89 -7.12 -3.20 -7.30
C GLY A 89 -6.85 -2.26 -6.11
N LEU A 90 -6.85 -2.83 -4.89
CA LEU A 90 -6.56 -2.07 -3.66
C LEU A 90 -5.17 -1.41 -3.71
N VAL A 91 -4.16 -2.18 -4.12
CA VAL A 91 -2.78 -1.72 -4.20
C VAL A 91 -2.61 -0.64 -5.27
N ARG A 92 -3.21 -0.81 -6.44
CA ARG A 92 -3.17 0.20 -7.52
C ARG A 92 -3.78 1.52 -7.06
N GLU A 93 -4.97 1.48 -6.44
CA GLU A 93 -5.61 2.69 -5.92
C GLU A 93 -4.70 3.42 -4.92
N ARG A 94 -4.08 2.68 -3.99
CA ARG A 94 -3.12 3.23 -3.02
C ARG A 94 -1.89 3.83 -3.69
N LEU A 95 -1.23 3.07 -4.56
CA LEU A 95 0.01 3.48 -5.23
C LEU A 95 -0.20 4.75 -6.06
N LEU A 96 -1.29 4.84 -6.84
CA LEU A 96 -1.60 6.03 -7.63
C LEU A 96 -1.67 7.30 -6.77
N ARG A 97 -2.21 7.22 -5.55
CA ARG A 97 -2.22 8.35 -4.62
C ARG A 97 -0.83 8.69 -4.10
N LEU A 98 -0.06 7.68 -3.68
CA LEU A 98 1.28 7.91 -3.12
C LEU A 98 2.22 8.49 -4.18
N LEU A 99 2.14 7.99 -5.41
CA LEU A 99 2.95 8.42 -6.54
C LEU A 99 2.61 9.86 -7.00
N ALA A 100 1.39 10.32 -6.76
CA ALA A 100 0.95 11.69 -7.04
C ALA A 100 1.48 12.72 -6.03
N LEU A 101 2.04 12.30 -4.89
CA LEU A 101 2.62 13.22 -3.91
C LEU A 101 3.89 13.89 -4.46
N PRO A 102 4.18 15.15 -4.08
CA PRO A 102 5.48 15.74 -4.34
C PRO A 102 6.56 15.09 -3.47
N ASP A 103 7.81 15.20 -3.90
CA ASP A 103 8.95 14.91 -3.03
C ASP A 103 9.12 15.99 -1.96
N PRO A 104 9.57 15.64 -0.73
CA PRO A 104 10.00 14.31 -0.29
C PRO A 104 8.87 13.37 0.18
N SER A 105 7.63 13.85 0.26
CA SER A 105 6.50 13.11 0.83
C SER A 105 6.20 11.79 0.10
N ARG A 106 6.33 11.78 -1.23
CA ARG A 106 6.18 10.57 -2.05
C ARG A 106 7.15 9.46 -1.62
N ARG A 107 8.44 9.77 -1.54
CA ARG A 107 9.47 8.80 -1.13
C ARG A 107 9.23 8.27 0.27
N SER A 108 8.90 9.15 1.22
CA SER A 108 8.58 8.74 2.60
C SER A 108 7.38 7.78 2.63
N ALA A 109 6.28 8.12 1.95
CA ALA A 109 5.07 7.32 1.99
C ALA A 109 5.22 5.96 1.28
N LEU A 110 5.98 5.90 0.19
CA LEU A 110 6.30 4.63 -0.47
C LEU A 110 7.21 3.76 0.40
N ALA A 111 8.21 4.35 1.07
CA ALA A 111 9.10 3.62 1.97
C ALA A 111 8.34 3.09 3.21
N GLU A 112 7.39 3.86 3.76
CA GLU A 112 6.50 3.40 4.84
C GLU A 112 5.63 2.22 4.41
N LEU A 113 5.04 2.27 3.21
CA LEU A 113 4.27 1.15 2.66
C LEU A 113 5.15 -0.09 2.44
N ALA A 114 6.34 0.09 1.86
CA ALA A 114 7.26 -1.00 1.63
C ALA A 114 7.72 -1.64 2.95
N LEU A 115 8.06 -0.83 3.96
CA LEU A 115 8.45 -1.30 5.28
C LEU A 115 7.32 -2.06 5.98
N ALA A 116 6.09 -1.55 5.91
CA ALA A 116 4.90 -2.21 6.44
C ALA A 116 4.68 -3.59 5.79
N SER A 117 4.87 -3.70 4.46
CA SER A 117 4.76 -4.97 3.76
C SER A 117 5.88 -5.96 4.11
N ALA A 118 7.11 -5.45 4.30
CA ALA A 118 8.29 -6.26 4.58
C ALA A 118 8.31 -6.84 6.01
N ARG A 119 7.63 -6.19 6.95
CA ARG A 119 7.45 -6.67 8.34
C ARG A 119 6.40 -7.77 8.51
N LEU A 120 5.65 -8.08 7.45
CA LEU A 120 4.75 -9.23 7.46
C LEU A 120 5.58 -10.54 7.40
N ASP A 121 4.97 -11.66 7.80
CA ASP A 121 5.58 -12.97 7.55
C ASP A 121 5.83 -13.21 6.05
N GLY A 122 6.86 -13.99 5.69
CA GLY A 122 7.34 -14.11 4.31
C GLY A 122 6.27 -14.43 3.27
N ALA A 123 5.29 -15.28 3.61
CA ALA A 123 4.19 -15.62 2.70
C ALA A 123 3.24 -14.43 2.49
N ARG A 124 2.89 -13.70 3.55
CA ARG A 124 2.07 -12.49 3.47
C ARG A 124 2.79 -11.31 2.84
N ALA A 125 4.07 -11.11 3.16
CA ALA A 125 4.93 -10.10 2.54
C ALA A 125 4.99 -10.31 1.03
N ARG A 126 5.32 -11.53 0.59
CA ARG A 126 5.36 -11.91 -0.83
C ARG A 126 4.02 -11.65 -1.53
N ALA A 127 2.90 -11.99 -0.89
CA ALA A 127 1.57 -11.77 -1.45
C ALA A 127 1.23 -10.28 -1.67
N VAL A 128 1.70 -9.39 -0.79
CA VAL A 128 1.55 -7.94 -0.96
C VAL A 128 2.48 -7.44 -2.07
N MET A 129 3.74 -7.86 -2.06
CA MET A 129 4.74 -7.51 -3.08
C MET A 129 4.33 -7.97 -4.49
N GLU A 130 3.73 -9.16 -4.63
CA GLU A 130 3.20 -9.67 -5.90
C GLU A 130 2.13 -8.72 -6.46
N ALA A 131 1.20 -8.28 -5.61
CA ALA A 131 0.13 -7.35 -6.00
C ALA A 131 0.67 -5.95 -6.34
N GLU A 132 1.70 -5.48 -5.63
CA GLU A 132 2.39 -4.23 -5.93
C GLU A 132 3.12 -4.28 -7.27
N LEU A 133 3.92 -5.31 -7.51
CA LEU A 133 4.60 -5.49 -8.79
C LEU A 133 3.59 -5.59 -9.93
N GLY A 134 2.52 -6.38 -9.76
CA GLY A 134 1.44 -6.48 -10.74
C GLY A 134 0.79 -5.13 -11.06
N ALA A 135 0.50 -4.31 -10.04
CA ALA A 135 -0.04 -2.97 -10.24
C ALA A 135 0.97 -2.01 -10.90
N LEU A 136 2.24 -2.07 -10.52
CA LEU A 136 3.29 -1.21 -11.07
C LEU A 136 3.60 -1.54 -12.54
N MET A 137 3.41 -2.78 -12.99
CA MET A 137 3.56 -3.17 -14.39
C MET A 137 2.55 -2.50 -15.33
N GLU A 138 1.45 -1.96 -14.80
CA GLU A 138 0.45 -1.24 -15.58
C GLU A 138 0.70 0.27 -15.60
N LEU A 139 1.74 0.74 -14.91
CA LEU A 139 2.12 2.14 -14.78
C LEU A 139 3.41 2.44 -15.58
N PRO A 140 3.72 3.72 -15.85
CA PRO A 140 5.00 4.09 -16.48
C PRO A 140 6.20 3.60 -15.67
N ASN A 141 7.25 3.12 -16.34
CA ASN A 141 8.45 2.53 -15.72
C ASN A 141 9.07 3.40 -14.61
N GLU A 142 9.05 4.72 -14.76
CA GLU A 142 9.55 5.66 -13.72
C GLU A 142 8.88 5.43 -12.35
N HIS A 143 7.59 5.09 -12.32
CA HIS A 143 6.87 4.80 -11.08
C HIS A 143 7.30 3.48 -10.45
N LEU A 144 7.54 2.46 -11.28
CA LEU A 144 8.10 1.18 -10.85
C LEU A 144 9.50 1.39 -10.25
N GLU A 145 10.37 2.13 -10.93
CA GLU A 145 11.72 2.43 -10.45
C GLU A 145 11.70 3.17 -9.12
N VAL A 146 10.85 4.19 -8.97
CA VAL A 146 10.68 4.94 -7.72
C VAL A 146 10.18 4.04 -6.58
N ALA A 147 9.22 3.16 -6.85
CA ALA A 147 8.68 2.24 -5.85
C ALA A 147 9.72 1.17 -5.45
N LEU A 148 10.48 0.62 -6.39
CA LEU A 148 11.54 -0.36 -6.13
C LEU A 148 12.70 0.25 -5.32
N ARG A 149 13.11 1.50 -5.61
CA ARG A 149 14.09 2.23 -4.78
C ARG A 149 13.59 2.41 -3.35
N ALA A 150 12.36 2.89 -3.18
CA ALA A 150 11.77 3.06 -1.85
C ALA A 150 11.67 1.73 -1.09
N ARG A 151 11.48 0.61 -1.80
CA ARG A 151 11.46 -0.73 -1.22
C ARG A 151 12.84 -1.20 -0.75
N LEU A 152 13.89 -1.02 -1.56
CA LEU A 152 15.25 -1.35 -1.13
C LEU A 152 15.70 -0.47 0.04
N ASP A 153 15.39 0.83 0.01
CA ASP A 153 15.63 1.73 1.14
C ASP A 153 14.91 1.23 2.41
N ALA A 154 13.68 0.73 2.28
CA ALA A 154 12.94 0.15 3.40
C ALA A 154 13.56 -1.16 3.90
N HIS A 155 13.98 -2.06 3.01
CA HIS A 155 14.65 -3.31 3.37
C HIS A 155 16.00 -3.04 4.09
N GLY A 156 16.77 -2.06 3.62
CA GLY A 156 18.02 -1.64 4.25
C GLY A 156 17.88 -1.07 5.67
N ARG A 157 16.65 -0.70 6.08
CA ARG A 157 16.34 -0.24 7.44
C ARG A 157 15.96 -1.37 8.40
N LEU A 158 15.81 -2.60 7.89
CA LEU A 158 15.47 -3.77 8.70
C LEU A 158 16.74 -4.40 9.31
N PRO A 159 16.63 -5.07 10.47
CA PRO A 159 17.67 -5.97 10.97
C PRO A 159 18.02 -7.04 9.92
N ASP A 160 19.28 -7.52 9.91
CA ASP A 160 19.78 -8.43 8.85
C ASP A 160 18.87 -9.64 8.59
N ALA A 161 18.41 -10.32 9.64
CA ALA A 161 17.53 -11.50 9.51
C ALA A 161 16.15 -11.16 8.90
N GLU A 162 15.58 -10.00 9.24
CA GLU A 162 14.31 -9.52 8.67
C GLU A 162 14.52 -9.02 7.23
N ARG A 163 15.66 -8.40 6.94
CA ARG A 163 16.04 -7.97 5.59
C ARG A 163 16.14 -9.17 4.64
N GLU A 164 16.87 -10.22 5.04
CA GLU A 164 17.00 -11.43 4.23
C GLU A 164 15.64 -12.08 3.92
N GLU A 165 14.73 -12.12 4.89
CA GLU A 165 13.39 -12.66 4.69
C GLU A 165 12.56 -11.77 3.74
N ALA A 166 12.64 -10.44 3.89
CA ALA A 166 12.00 -9.50 3.00
C ALA A 166 12.54 -9.59 1.56
N ASP A 167 13.84 -9.79 1.39
CA ASP A 167 14.48 -9.98 0.08
C ASP A 167 14.07 -11.30 -0.57
N ARG A 168 13.97 -12.40 0.21
CA ARG A 168 13.44 -13.68 -0.29
C ARG A 168 11.98 -13.55 -0.73
N ALA A 169 11.17 -12.83 0.05
CA ALA A 169 9.78 -12.54 -0.31
C ALA A 169 9.69 -11.71 -1.60
N LEU A 170 10.58 -10.73 -1.80
CA LEU A 170 10.65 -9.92 -3.01
C LEU A 170 11.06 -10.75 -4.23
N ASP A 171 12.11 -11.58 -4.15
CA ASP A 171 12.50 -12.45 -5.27
C ASP A 171 11.39 -13.43 -5.64
N GLY A 172 10.73 -14.01 -4.63
CA GLY A 172 9.56 -14.86 -4.82
C GLY A 172 8.41 -14.12 -5.52
N ALA A 173 8.12 -12.88 -5.11
CA ALA A 173 7.09 -12.05 -5.73
C ALA A 173 7.41 -11.69 -7.18
N ILE A 174 8.68 -11.39 -7.48
CA ILE A 174 9.16 -11.17 -8.86
C ILE A 174 8.95 -12.44 -9.69
N GLY A 175 9.27 -13.61 -9.14
CA GLY A 175 9.10 -14.90 -9.81
C GLY A 175 7.66 -15.18 -10.22
N GLU A 176 6.71 -14.93 -9.31
CA GLU A 176 5.28 -15.23 -9.47
C GLU A 176 4.50 -14.16 -10.25
N ALA A 177 4.77 -12.87 -9.99
CA ALA A 177 3.98 -11.77 -10.57
C ALA A 177 4.33 -11.50 -12.03
N LEU A 178 5.60 -11.69 -12.41
CA LEU A 178 6.16 -11.11 -13.63
C LEU A 178 6.49 -12.17 -14.68
N GLN A 179 6.31 -11.81 -15.95
CA GLN A 179 6.70 -12.64 -17.09
C GLN A 179 8.20 -12.54 -17.39
N GLY A 180 8.74 -13.43 -18.24
CA GLY A 180 10.18 -13.53 -18.54
C GLY A 180 10.89 -12.19 -18.74
N PRO A 181 10.48 -11.36 -19.72
CA PRO A 181 11.10 -10.04 -19.96
C PRO A 181 10.95 -9.07 -18.79
N GLN A 182 9.80 -9.04 -18.13
CA GLN A 182 9.53 -8.17 -16.98
C GLN A 182 10.41 -8.55 -15.77
N ARG A 183 10.59 -9.85 -15.52
CA ARG A 183 11.46 -10.36 -14.45
C ARG A 183 12.91 -9.96 -14.66
N ILE A 184 13.41 -10.07 -15.89
CA ILE A 184 14.77 -9.67 -16.25
C ILE A 184 14.92 -8.16 -15.99
N PHE A 185 14.02 -7.34 -16.52
CA PHE A 185 14.05 -5.89 -16.32
C PHE A 185 14.06 -5.49 -14.84
N VAL A 186 13.15 -6.04 -14.03
CA VAL A 186 13.08 -5.71 -12.60
C VAL A 186 14.33 -6.16 -11.86
N ARG A 187 14.86 -7.36 -12.14
CA ARG A 187 16.09 -7.84 -11.49
C ARG A 187 17.31 -7.03 -11.90
N ASP A 188 17.46 -6.71 -13.17
CA ASP A 188 18.57 -5.89 -13.67
C ASP A 188 18.54 -4.49 -13.01
N PHE A 189 17.35 -3.91 -12.84
CA PHE A 189 17.20 -2.67 -12.10
C PHE A 189 17.58 -2.82 -10.62
N LEU A 190 17.14 -3.88 -9.94
CA LEU A 190 17.52 -4.12 -8.54
C LEU A 190 19.03 -4.37 -8.39
N TYR A 191 19.66 -5.11 -9.30
CA TYR A 191 21.12 -5.30 -9.34
C TYR A 191 21.87 -3.98 -9.51
N SER A 192 21.33 -3.03 -10.29
CA SER A 192 21.90 -1.69 -10.42
C SER A 192 21.83 -0.85 -9.14
N LEU A 193 21.05 -1.31 -8.15
CA LEU A 193 20.90 -0.72 -6.83
C LEU A 193 21.60 -1.56 -5.74
N ASP A 194 22.57 -2.40 -6.12
CA ASP A 194 23.34 -3.26 -5.22
C ASP A 194 22.48 -4.29 -4.45
N TRP A 195 21.29 -4.63 -4.93
CA TRP A 195 20.52 -5.75 -4.39
C TRP A 195 21.11 -7.08 -4.86
N GLU A 196 21.49 -7.95 -3.94
CA GLU A 196 21.91 -9.32 -4.27
C GLU A 196 20.74 -10.27 -4.14
N ARG A 197 20.57 -11.15 -5.14
CA ARG A 197 19.50 -12.14 -5.11
C ARG A 197 19.76 -13.16 -4.00
N PRO A 198 18.84 -13.34 -3.04
CA PRO A 198 19.00 -14.26 -1.92
C PRO A 198 18.73 -15.72 -2.29
#